data_AF-A0A4S4L6L6-F1
#
_entry.id   AF-A0A4S4L6L6-F1
#
_cell.length_a   1.000
_cell.length_b   1.000
_cell.length_c   1.000
_cell.angle_alpha   90.00
_cell.angle_beta   90.00
_cell.angle_gamma   90.00
#
_symmetry.space_group_name_H-M   'P 1'
#
loop_
_entity.id
_entity.type
_entity.pdbx_description
1 polymer ?
#
loop_
_entity_poly.entity_id
_entity_poly.type
_entity_poly.pdbx_seq_one_letter_code
_entity_poly.pdbx_strand_id
1 'polypeptide(L)'
;MSVPNVSAPVDADVPPLFRKWPEGAEIKTFTGGCHCRKFAYELEHPVLEARPPISCNCSACTQTGEIFVYAPEARFRFTTGSLDETSVYEWNKKMIKRRFCPVCSSNILYTGLGLVGVNVRTFDGIDINALKLEFVDGKQA
;
A
#
# COMPACT_ATOMS: atom_id res chain seq x y z
N MET A 1 -19.01 -13.27 15.03
CA MET A 1 -19.72 -12.11 14.43
C MET A 1 -19.18 -11.95 13.03
N SER A 2 -20.06 -12.14 12.05
CA SER A 2 -19.77 -12.40 10.65
C SER A 2 -19.37 -11.12 9.92
N VAL A 3 -18.24 -11.13 9.22
CA VAL A 3 -17.82 -10.02 8.34
C VAL A 3 -18.70 -10.05 7.07
N PRO A 4 -19.26 -8.92 6.60
CA PRO A 4 -20.13 -8.93 5.42
C PRO A 4 -19.34 -9.17 4.13
N ASN A 5 -19.98 -9.95 3.27
CA ASN A 5 -19.58 -10.34 1.92
C ASN A 5 -19.58 -9.12 0.97
N VAL A 6 -18.46 -8.84 0.30
CA VAL A 6 -18.34 -7.81 -0.74
C VAL A 6 -18.18 -8.47 -2.11
N SER A 7 -19.31 -8.64 -2.80
CA SER A 7 -19.41 -9.21 -4.15
C SER A 7 -19.74 -8.13 -5.20
N ALA A 8 -18.80 -7.83 -6.10
CA ALA A 8 -19.01 -7.34 -7.48
C ALA A 8 -17.64 -7.07 -8.16
N PRO A 9 -17.52 -7.24 -9.49
CA PRO A 9 -16.62 -8.24 -10.04
C PRO A 9 -15.31 -7.64 -10.60
N VAL A 10 -14.20 -8.26 -10.21
CA VAL A 10 -12.94 -8.31 -10.95
C VAL A 10 -12.66 -9.80 -11.14
N ASP A 11 -12.30 -10.22 -12.36
CA ASP A 11 -12.22 -11.62 -12.79
C ASP A 11 -11.78 -12.60 -11.68
N ALA A 12 -12.62 -13.59 -11.42
CA ALA A 12 -12.57 -14.46 -10.24
C ALA A 12 -11.36 -15.41 -10.19
N ASP A 13 -10.59 -15.52 -11.28
CA ASP A 13 -9.57 -16.57 -11.44
C ASP A 13 -8.12 -16.10 -11.24
N VAL A 14 -7.90 -14.79 -11.00
CA VAL A 14 -6.58 -14.28 -10.61
C VAL A 14 -6.74 -13.42 -9.35
N PRO A 15 -6.46 -13.95 -8.15
CA PRO A 15 -6.32 -13.12 -6.97
C PRO A 15 -5.27 -12.05 -7.31
N PRO A 16 -5.53 -10.74 -7.11
CA PRO A 16 -4.46 -9.77 -7.30
C PRO A 16 -3.29 -10.25 -6.43
N LEU A 17 -2.09 -10.34 -7.03
CA LEU A 17 -0.84 -10.89 -6.46
C LEU A 17 -0.55 -10.44 -5.01
N PHE A 18 -1.21 -9.38 -4.60
CA PHE A 18 -1.12 -8.64 -3.36
C PHE A 18 -1.95 -9.20 -2.20
N ARG A 19 -2.87 -10.15 -2.42
CA ARG A 19 -3.76 -10.67 -1.36
C ARG A 19 -3.23 -11.84 -0.53
N LYS A 20 -2.25 -12.60 -1.03
CA LYS A 20 -1.76 -13.80 -0.33
C LYS A 20 -0.38 -13.55 0.28
N TRP A 21 -0.34 -13.45 1.60
CA TRP A 21 0.91 -13.50 2.35
C TRP A 21 1.42 -14.95 2.39
N PRO A 22 2.75 -15.18 2.40
CA PRO A 22 3.30 -16.52 2.56
C PRO A 22 2.84 -17.15 3.88
N GLU A 23 2.52 -18.43 3.85
CA GLU A 23 2.11 -19.16 5.05
C GLU A 23 3.26 -19.21 6.06
N GLY A 24 2.94 -18.95 7.34
CA GLY A 24 3.94 -18.94 8.41
C GLY A 24 4.94 -17.79 8.37
N ALA A 25 4.76 -16.79 7.49
CA ALA A 25 5.64 -15.63 7.47
C ALA A 25 5.56 -14.85 8.79
N GLU A 26 6.74 -14.47 9.32
CA GLU A 26 6.83 -13.58 10.47
C GLU A 26 6.17 -12.24 10.15
N ILE A 27 5.27 -11.80 11.03
CA ILE A 27 4.60 -10.50 10.94
C ILE A 27 5.37 -9.49 11.79
N LYS A 28 5.67 -8.34 11.21
CA LYS A 28 6.31 -7.21 11.87
C LYS A 28 5.44 -5.97 11.78
N THR A 29 5.51 -5.12 12.79
CA THR A 29 4.95 -3.76 12.75
C THR A 29 5.97 -2.81 12.14
N PHE A 30 5.60 -2.19 11.02
CA PHE A 30 6.34 -1.11 10.38
C PHE A 30 5.70 0.22 10.77
N THR A 31 6.53 1.18 11.18
CA THR A 31 6.08 2.57 11.38
C THR A 31 6.46 3.41 10.17
N GLY A 32 5.75 4.50 9.98
CA GLY A 32 6.07 5.45 8.94
C GLY A 32 5.20 6.69 8.99
N GLY A 33 5.37 7.55 8.00
CA GLY A 33 4.60 8.78 7.90
C GLY A 33 4.98 9.62 6.72
N CYS A 34 4.21 10.68 6.48
CA CYS A 34 4.59 11.66 5.47
C CYS A 34 5.85 12.43 5.90
N HIS A 35 6.50 13.10 4.94
CA HIS A 35 7.74 13.84 5.19
C HIS A 35 7.62 14.88 6.32
N CYS A 36 6.51 15.64 6.35
CA CYS A 36 6.28 16.66 7.38
C CYS A 36 5.71 16.13 8.70
N ARG A 37 5.52 14.81 8.84
CA ARG A 37 4.99 14.13 10.04
C ARG A 37 3.58 14.55 10.49
N LYS A 38 2.84 15.30 9.66
CA LYS A 38 1.40 15.52 9.88
C LYS A 38 0.63 14.20 9.96
N PHE A 39 1.08 13.20 9.20
CA PHE A 39 0.54 11.84 9.23
C PHE A 39 1.64 10.88 9.66
N ALA A 40 1.32 10.04 10.65
CA ALA A 40 2.13 8.92 11.07
C ALA A 40 1.23 7.68 11.17
N TYR A 41 1.77 6.49 10.94
CA TYR A 41 1.01 5.26 10.90
C TYR A 41 1.81 4.06 11.39
N GLU A 42 1.07 2.98 11.65
CA GLU A 42 1.58 1.64 11.84
C GLU A 42 0.95 0.70 10.81
N LEU A 43 1.76 -0.24 10.33
CA LEU A 43 1.35 -1.31 9.42
C LEU A 43 1.88 -2.65 9.93
N GLU A 44 0.99 -3.60 10.17
CA GLU A 44 1.34 -5.00 10.34
C GLU A 44 1.46 -5.67 8.97
N HIS A 45 2.65 -6.21 8.66
CA HIS A 45 2.91 -6.86 7.38
C HIS A 45 3.98 -7.95 7.57
N PRO A 46 4.02 -9.00 6.73
CA PRO A 46 5.16 -9.90 6.71
C PRO A 46 6.48 -9.15 6.58
N VAL A 47 7.55 -9.71 7.13
CA VAL A 47 8.90 -9.20 6.87
C VAL A 47 9.14 -9.06 5.37
N LEU A 48 9.83 -7.99 4.98
CA LEU A 48 9.93 -7.58 3.56
C LEU A 48 10.68 -8.62 2.72
N GLU A 49 11.51 -9.46 3.34
CA GLU A 49 12.18 -10.59 2.71
C GLU A 49 11.20 -11.69 2.31
N ALA A 50 10.19 -11.94 3.14
CA ALA A 50 9.15 -12.94 2.90
C ALA A 50 8.07 -12.41 1.94
N ARG A 51 7.73 -11.12 2.05
CA ARG A 51 6.84 -10.44 1.09
C ARG A 51 7.53 -9.16 0.57
N PRO A 52 8.31 -9.28 -0.53
CA PRO A 52 9.01 -8.16 -1.13
C PRO A 52 8.09 -7.00 -1.53
N PRO A 53 8.53 -5.74 -1.35
CA PRO A 53 7.86 -4.59 -1.92
C PRO A 53 7.82 -4.67 -3.44
N ILE A 54 6.72 -4.21 -4.02
CA ILE A 54 6.47 -4.24 -5.46
C ILE A 54 6.93 -2.95 -6.12
N SER A 55 7.72 -3.11 -7.17
CA SER A 55 8.03 -2.10 -8.16
C SER A 55 7.20 -2.34 -9.42
N CYS A 56 6.55 -1.29 -9.91
CA CYS A 56 5.62 -1.36 -11.04
C CYS A 56 6.00 -0.31 -12.10
N ASN A 57 5.85 -0.67 -13.38
CA ASN A 57 6.15 0.19 -14.53
C ASN A 57 4.91 0.88 -15.15
N CYS A 58 3.73 0.84 -14.50
CA CYS A 58 2.58 1.58 -14.99
C CYS A 58 2.87 3.09 -15.00
N SER A 59 2.10 3.87 -15.76
CA SER A 59 2.36 5.31 -15.90
C SER A 59 2.35 6.05 -14.56
N ALA A 60 1.42 5.70 -13.66
CA ALA A 60 1.35 6.29 -12.33
C ALA A 60 2.62 5.98 -11.51
N CYS A 61 2.94 4.70 -11.30
CA CYS A 61 4.09 4.28 -10.50
C CYS A 61 5.43 4.78 -11.09
N THR A 62 5.55 4.81 -12.42
CA THR A 62 6.75 5.34 -13.10
C THR A 62 6.93 6.84 -12.84
N GLN A 63 5.85 7.62 -12.93
CA GLN A 63 5.93 9.08 -12.73
C GLN A 63 6.15 9.48 -11.28
N THR A 64 5.61 8.72 -10.33
CA THR A 64 5.70 9.04 -8.91
C THR A 64 6.82 8.31 -8.17
N GLY A 65 7.45 7.32 -8.81
CA GLY A 65 8.58 6.56 -8.25
C GLY A 65 8.21 5.71 -7.02
N GLU A 66 6.94 5.35 -6.88
CA GLU A 66 6.42 4.68 -5.70
C GLU A 66 6.71 3.18 -5.69
N ILE A 67 6.90 2.62 -4.49
CA ILE A 67 7.14 1.19 -4.25
C ILE A 67 6.19 0.76 -3.14
N PHE A 68 5.45 -0.33 -3.32
CA PHE A 68 4.34 -0.67 -2.40
C PHE A 68 4.49 -2.02 -1.73
N VAL A 69 4.07 -2.09 -0.48
CA VAL A 69 3.59 -3.33 0.13
C VAL A 69 2.08 -3.28 0.28
N TYR A 70 1.43 -4.43 0.32
CA TYR A 70 -0.02 -4.53 0.39
C TYR A 70 -0.46 -5.35 1.60
N ALA A 71 -1.48 -4.86 2.28
CA ALA A 71 -2.05 -5.49 3.46
C ALA A 71 -3.58 -5.32 3.49
N PRO A 72 -4.31 -6.18 4.23
CA PRO A 72 -5.68 -5.90 4.60
C PRO A 72 -5.81 -4.55 5.32
N GLU A 73 -6.89 -3.81 5.07
CA GLU A 73 -7.12 -2.50 5.72
C GLU A 73 -7.05 -2.57 7.25
N ALA A 74 -7.51 -3.67 7.85
CA ALA A 74 -7.49 -3.90 9.29
C ALA A 74 -6.06 -3.98 9.90
N ARG A 75 -5.03 -4.13 9.08
CA ARG A 75 -3.62 -4.21 9.50
C ARG A 75 -2.90 -2.86 9.46
N PHE A 76 -3.61 -1.80 9.09
CA PHE A 76 -3.07 -0.44 9.01
C PHE A 76 -3.87 0.50 9.90
N ARG A 77 -3.17 1.40 10.60
CA ARG A 77 -3.81 2.49 11.34
C ARG A 77 -2.94 3.74 11.32
N PHE A 78 -3.57 4.90 11.23
CA PHE A 78 -2.88 6.15 11.54
C PHE A 78 -2.67 6.26 13.05
N THR A 79 -1.46 6.64 13.46
CA THR A 79 -1.11 7.04 14.83
C THR A 79 -1.18 8.56 14.99
N THR A 80 -1.13 9.31 13.89
CA THR A 80 -1.39 10.76 13.84
C THR A 80 -2.05 11.11 12.52
N GLY A 81 -3.03 12.02 12.58
CA GLY A 81 -3.93 12.32 11.46
C GLY A 81 -4.91 11.19 11.19
N SER A 82 -5.67 11.32 10.11
CA SER A 82 -6.68 10.34 9.71
C SER A 82 -6.77 10.22 8.19
N LEU A 83 -7.40 9.16 7.71
CA LEU A 83 -7.58 8.92 6.28
C LEU A 83 -8.34 10.06 5.59
N ASP A 84 -9.31 10.68 6.28
CA ASP A 84 -10.15 11.74 5.72
C ASP A 84 -9.45 13.10 5.64
N GLU A 85 -8.38 13.30 6.41
CA GLU A 85 -7.54 14.50 6.33
C GLU A 85 -6.50 14.44 5.19
N THR A 86 -6.31 13.26 4.59
CA THR A 86 -5.43 13.13 3.42
C THR A 86 -6.11 13.65 2.17
N SER A 87 -5.32 14.20 1.24
CA SER A 87 -5.82 14.49 -0.10
C SER A 87 -5.99 13.20 -0.87
N VAL A 88 -7.06 13.13 -1.66
CA VAL A 88 -7.39 11.97 -2.48
C VAL A 88 -7.28 12.28 -3.96
N TYR A 89 -6.64 11.39 -4.71
CA TYR A 89 -6.65 11.40 -6.17
C TYR A 89 -7.19 10.07 -6.69
N GLU A 90 -8.21 10.14 -7.54
CA GLU A 90 -8.89 9.00 -8.16
C GLU A 90 -8.86 9.16 -9.67
N TRP A 91 -8.61 8.06 -10.39
CA TRP A 91 -8.58 8.02 -11.86
C TRP A 91 -9.20 6.73 -12.38
N ASN A 92 -9.64 6.70 -13.65
CA ASN A 92 -10.28 5.55 -14.32
C ASN A 92 -11.47 4.98 -13.53
N LYS A 93 -11.51 3.64 -13.33
CA LYS A 93 -12.62 2.88 -12.71
C LYS A 93 -12.84 3.20 -11.22
N LYS A 94 -12.07 4.13 -10.64
CA LYS A 94 -12.16 4.58 -9.23
C LYS A 94 -12.06 3.47 -8.17
N MET A 95 -11.52 2.31 -8.56
CA MET A 95 -11.37 1.15 -7.68
C MET A 95 -10.27 1.35 -6.63
N ILE A 96 -9.29 2.20 -6.94
CA ILE A 96 -8.13 2.49 -6.08
C ILE A 96 -8.03 4.01 -5.92
N LYS A 97 -7.88 4.45 -4.68
CA LYS A 97 -7.76 5.86 -4.31
C LYS A 97 -6.36 6.14 -3.80
N ARG A 98 -5.66 7.10 -4.40
CA ARG A 98 -4.35 7.57 -3.92
C ARG A 98 -4.54 8.54 -2.78
N ARG A 99 -3.87 8.33 -1.65
CA ARG A 99 -3.97 9.14 -0.44
C ARG A 99 -2.61 9.75 -0.12
N PHE A 100 -2.53 11.07 -0.19
CA PHE A 100 -1.27 11.80 -0.03
C PHE A 100 -1.42 12.96 0.94
N CYS A 101 -0.29 13.40 1.51
CA CYS A 101 -0.28 14.51 2.44
C CYS A 101 -0.58 15.83 1.71
N PRO A 102 -1.61 16.60 2.08
CA PRO A 102 -1.88 17.93 1.51
C PRO A 102 -0.76 18.97 1.76
N VAL A 103 0.14 18.70 2.71
CA VAL A 103 1.17 19.67 3.13
C VAL A 103 2.50 19.46 2.41
N CYS A 104 2.98 18.22 2.36
CA CYS A 104 4.29 17.88 1.77
C CYS A 104 4.20 16.98 0.53
N SER A 105 2.98 16.67 0.08
CA SER A 105 2.71 15.86 -1.11
C SER A 105 3.25 14.42 -1.10
N SER A 106 3.81 13.93 0.02
CA SER A 106 4.19 12.52 0.15
C SER A 106 2.99 11.63 -0.12
N ASN A 107 3.10 10.73 -1.10
CA ASN A 107 2.12 9.65 -1.26
C ASN A 107 2.35 8.61 -0.17
N ILE A 108 1.36 8.45 0.69
CA ILE A 108 1.42 7.59 1.88
C ILE A 108 0.88 6.21 1.53
N LEU A 109 -0.33 6.16 0.97
CA LEU A 109 -0.99 4.90 0.68
C LEU A 109 -1.99 4.98 -0.48
N TYR A 110 -2.31 3.83 -1.03
CA TYR A 110 -3.52 3.58 -1.79
C TYR A 110 -4.55 2.83 -0.94
N THR A 111 -5.83 3.10 -1.16
CA THR A 111 -6.95 2.34 -0.55
C THR A 111 -7.87 1.82 -1.63
N GLY A 112 -8.45 0.64 -1.44
CA GLY A 112 -9.44 0.05 -2.34
C GLY A 112 -9.39 -1.47 -2.33
N LEU A 113 -10.44 -2.13 -2.81
CA LEU A 113 -10.54 -3.60 -2.87
C LEU A 113 -10.34 -4.29 -1.49
N GLY A 114 -10.64 -3.61 -0.38
CA GLY A 114 -10.41 -4.11 0.98
C GLY A 114 -8.94 -4.20 1.38
N LEU A 115 -8.06 -3.49 0.67
CA LEU A 115 -6.62 -3.45 0.88
C LEU A 115 -6.12 -2.02 1.06
N VAL A 116 -4.99 -1.91 1.76
CA VAL A 116 -4.09 -0.77 1.66
C VAL A 116 -2.84 -1.17 0.89
N GLY A 117 -2.38 -0.28 0.01
CA GLY A 117 -1.04 -0.32 -0.56
C GLY A 117 -0.21 0.78 0.06
N VAL A 118 0.76 0.47 0.92
CA VAL A 118 1.55 1.49 1.64
C VAL A 118 2.88 1.71 0.93
N ASN A 119 3.22 2.98 0.68
CA ASN A 119 4.46 3.33 0.01
C ASN A 119 5.64 3.05 0.96
N VAL A 120 6.51 2.09 0.63
CA VAL A 120 7.63 1.75 1.53
C VAL A 120 8.61 2.90 1.70
N ARG A 121 8.62 3.89 0.79
CA ARG A 121 9.43 5.11 0.92
C ARG A 121 9.02 6.00 2.09
N THR A 122 7.84 5.78 2.67
CA THR A 122 7.39 6.50 3.86
C THR A 122 7.64 5.73 5.16
N PHE A 123 8.30 4.57 5.11
CA PHE A 123 8.68 3.79 6.30
C PHE A 123 9.82 4.47 7.05
N ASP A 124 9.81 4.37 8.37
CA ASP A 124 10.91 4.84 9.19
C ASP A 124 12.14 3.92 9.06
N GLY A 125 13.33 4.52 8.90
CA GLY A 125 14.60 3.80 8.91
C GLY A 125 14.84 2.84 7.74
N ILE A 126 14.04 2.95 6.67
CA ILE A 126 14.15 2.06 5.50
C ILE A 126 15.34 2.46 4.61
N ASP A 127 16.19 1.50 4.25
CA ASP A 127 17.16 1.66 3.16
C ASP A 127 16.59 1.10 1.87
N ILE A 128 16.09 1.98 1.00
CA ILE A 128 15.48 1.59 -0.27
C ILE A 128 16.45 0.87 -1.20
N ASN A 129 17.75 1.16 -1.13
CA ASN A 129 18.75 0.55 -2.02
C ASN A 129 19.09 -0.88 -1.60
N ALA A 130 18.86 -1.23 -0.34
CA ALA A 130 19.06 -2.58 0.18
C ALA A 130 17.84 -3.50 -0.04
N LEU A 131 16.69 -2.97 -0.47
CA LEU A 131 15.48 -3.75 -0.64
C LEU A 131 15.57 -4.68 -1.85
N LYS A 132 15.25 -5.96 -1.64
CA LYS A 132 14.86 -6.85 -2.73
C LYS A 132 13.45 -6.51 -3.17
N LEU A 133 13.27 -6.12 -4.42
CA LEU A 133 11.98 -5.74 -4.99
C LEU A 133 11.42 -6.86 -5.86
N GLU A 134 10.10 -7.04 -5.83
CA GLU A 134 9.36 -7.83 -6.81
C GLU A 134 8.89 -6.90 -7.92
N PHE A 135 9.12 -7.29 -9.17
CA PHE A 135 8.69 -6.50 -10.32
C PHE A 135 7.33 -6.98 -10.83
N VAL A 136 6.43 -6.02 -11.13
CA VAL A 136 5.15 -6.27 -11.80
C VAL A 136 5.05 -5.40 -13.07
N ASP A 137 4.69 -6.02 -14.19
CA ASP A 137 4.40 -5.30 -15.44
C ASP A 137 2.98 -4.70 -15.42
N GLY A 138 2.84 -3.56 -14.75
CA GLY A 138 1.57 -2.83 -14.65
C GLY A 138 1.13 -2.13 -15.93
N LYS A 139 1.87 -2.20 -17.03
CA LYS A 139 1.37 -1.79 -18.36
C LYS A 139 0.42 -2.83 -18.96
N GLN A 140 0.46 -4.07 -18.46
CA GLN A 140 -0.35 -5.19 -18.95
C GLN A 140 -1.32 -5.76 -17.89
N ALA A 141 -1.44 -5.08 -16.74
CA ALA A 141 -2.29 -5.49 -15.61
C ALA A 141 -3.67 -4.82 -15.63
#